data_AF-A0A847AAU9-F1
#
_entry.id   AF-A0A847AAU9-F1
#
_cell.length_a   1.000
_cell.length_b   1.000
_cell.length_c   1.000
_cell.angle_alpha   90.00
_cell.angle_beta   90.00
_cell.angle_gamma   90.00
#
_symmetry.space_group_name_H-M   'P 1'
#
loop_
_entity.id
_entity.type
_entity.pdbx_description
1 polymer ?
#
loop_
_entity_poly.entity_id
_entity_poly.type
_entity_poly.pdbx_seq_one_letter_code
_entity_poly.pdbx_strand_id
1 'polypeptide(L)'
;MSCRKLLVTNNPVLCAAVSSCEFVDGNSLSVLIRVRDLVHRGWTLLSHPLYGNLRPYQHPYRSVLAELEGEGSGLPVDLQSLEYIESAIGIYSSEKERIPSDRDMPEDVKKDFAYIDGELMKETLSRYGMLPRDWMMESAERR
;
A
#
# COMPACT_ATOMS: atom_id res chain seq x y z
N MET A 1 -24.61 4.06 -6.18
CA MET A 1 -23.57 3.13 -6.63
C MET A 1 -22.64 2.91 -5.45
N SER A 2 -22.41 1.66 -5.05
CA SER A 2 -21.51 1.34 -3.94
C SER A 2 -20.07 1.38 -4.46
N CYS A 3 -19.19 2.16 -3.85
CA CYS A 3 -17.75 2.15 -4.15
C CYS A 3 -17.03 1.55 -2.92
N ARG A 4 -16.28 0.48 -3.14
CA ARG A 4 -15.50 -0.19 -2.09
C ARG A 4 -14.04 0.22 -2.23
N LYS A 5 -13.44 0.71 -1.14
CA LYS A 5 -12.01 1.00 -1.06
C LYS A 5 -11.28 -0.08 -0.27
N LEU A 6 -10.05 -0.38 -0.61
CA LEU A 6 -9.22 -1.37 0.06
C LEU A 6 -7.76 -0.92 0.09
N LEU A 7 -7.17 -0.90 1.28
CA LEU A 7 -5.74 -0.75 1.46
C LEU A 7 -5.08 -2.13 1.39
N VAL A 8 -4.17 -2.34 0.44
CA VAL A 8 -3.32 -3.55 0.40
C VAL A 8 -1.96 -3.19 0.98
N THR A 9 -1.52 -3.89 2.02
CA THR A 9 -0.29 -3.55 2.72
C THR A 9 0.35 -4.73 3.42
N ASN A 10 1.68 -4.72 3.56
CA ASN A 10 2.41 -5.60 4.48
C ASN A 10 2.82 -4.89 5.78
N ASN A 11 2.37 -3.66 6.00
CA ASN A 11 2.58 -2.89 7.22
C ASN A 11 1.50 -3.26 8.26
N PRO A 12 1.86 -3.96 9.35
CA PRO A 12 0.87 -4.41 10.34
C PRO A 12 0.22 -3.25 11.08
N VAL A 13 0.92 -2.13 11.26
CA VAL A 13 0.41 -0.94 11.97
C VAL A 13 -0.70 -0.28 11.15
N LEU A 14 -0.47 -0.08 9.85
CA LEU A 14 -1.50 0.48 8.97
C LEU A 14 -2.70 -0.45 8.84
N CYS A 15 -2.48 -1.76 8.73
CA CYS A 15 -3.59 -2.69 8.57
C CYS A 15 -4.47 -2.78 9.83
N ALA A 16 -3.89 -2.62 11.01
CA ALA A 16 -4.66 -2.51 12.26
C ALA A 16 -5.46 -1.20 12.34
N ALA A 17 -4.96 -0.11 11.75
CA ALA A 17 -5.60 1.20 11.79
C ALA A 17 -6.70 1.40 10.73
N VAL A 18 -6.57 0.77 9.55
CA VAL A 18 -7.50 0.99 8.43
C VAL A 18 -8.55 -0.12 8.36
N SER A 19 -9.82 0.25 8.51
CA SER A 19 -10.96 -0.68 8.59
C SER A 19 -11.12 -1.60 7.37
N SER A 20 -10.85 -1.10 6.17
CA SER A 20 -10.86 -1.88 4.93
C SER A 20 -9.42 -2.09 4.46
N CYS A 21 -8.76 -3.06 5.09
CA CYS A 21 -7.39 -3.46 4.78
C CYS A 21 -7.31 -4.94 4.38
N GLU A 22 -6.41 -5.25 3.44
CA GLU A 22 -5.90 -6.58 3.18
C GLU A 22 -4.41 -6.64 3.55
N PHE A 23 -4.08 -7.43 4.58
CA PHE A 23 -2.71 -7.69 4.97
C PHE A 23 -2.07 -8.71 4.03
N VAL A 24 -0.85 -8.44 3.58
CA VAL A 24 -0.04 -9.35 2.76
C VAL A 24 1.16 -9.82 3.59
N ASP A 25 1.20 -11.12 3.92
CA ASP A 25 2.41 -11.74 4.48
C ASP A 25 3.46 -11.91 3.37
N GLY A 26 4.41 -10.97 3.34
CA GLY A 26 5.44 -10.91 2.32
C GLY A 26 6.15 -9.55 2.30
N ASN A 27 7.01 -9.37 1.29
CA ASN A 27 7.73 -8.12 1.12
C ASN A 27 6.96 -7.13 0.22
N SER A 28 7.55 -5.96 -0.02
CA SER A 28 6.98 -4.93 -0.89
C SER A 28 6.57 -5.44 -2.28
N LEU A 29 7.30 -6.39 -2.88
CA LEU A 29 6.95 -6.97 -4.18
C LEU A 29 5.68 -7.85 -4.08
N SER A 30 5.51 -8.61 -3.00
CA SER A 30 4.29 -9.39 -2.75
C SER A 30 3.05 -8.50 -2.71
N VAL A 31 3.14 -7.32 -2.09
CA VAL A 31 2.07 -6.32 -2.08
C VAL A 31 1.74 -5.85 -3.49
N LEU A 32 2.74 -5.49 -4.29
CA LEU A 32 2.53 -5.02 -5.67
C LEU A 32 1.89 -6.09 -6.56
N ILE A 33 2.33 -7.34 -6.45
CA ILE A 33 1.72 -8.48 -7.16
C ILE A 33 0.24 -8.62 -6.77
N ARG A 34 -0.06 -8.54 -5.47
CA ARG A 34 -1.43 -8.65 -4.99
C ARG A 34 -2.32 -7.53 -5.53
N VAL A 35 -1.82 -6.31 -5.58
CA VAL A 35 -2.51 -5.15 -6.16
C VAL A 35 -2.77 -5.36 -7.64
N ARG A 36 -1.80 -5.86 -8.42
CA ARG A 36 -2.01 -6.18 -9.84
C ARG A 36 -3.13 -7.20 -10.04
N ASP A 37 -3.19 -8.23 -9.18
CA ASP A 37 -4.27 -9.23 -9.25
C ASP A 37 -5.66 -8.62 -8.96
N LEU A 38 -5.73 -7.55 -8.16
CA LEU A 38 -6.95 -6.76 -7.98
C LEU A 38 -7.27 -5.92 -9.21
N VAL A 39 -6.26 -5.25 -9.81
CA VAL A 39 -6.45 -4.45 -11.03
C VAL A 39 -7.00 -5.30 -12.17
N HIS A 40 -6.50 -6.53 -12.36
CA HIS A 40 -7.05 -7.49 -13.32
C HIS A 40 -8.50 -7.90 -13.04
N ARG A 41 -8.99 -7.72 -11.80
CA ARG A 41 -10.39 -7.97 -11.42
C ARG A 41 -11.26 -6.72 -11.52
N GLY A 42 -10.74 -5.63 -12.07
CA GLY A 42 -11.46 -4.37 -12.28
C GLY A 42 -11.30 -3.34 -11.17
N TRP A 43 -10.31 -3.50 -10.28
CA TRP A 43 -9.98 -2.46 -9.30
C TRP A 43 -9.14 -1.34 -9.94
N THR A 44 -9.35 -0.11 -9.47
CA THR A 44 -8.63 1.09 -9.90
C THR A 44 -7.73 1.58 -8.77
N LEU A 45 -6.51 2.02 -9.09
CA LEU A 45 -5.57 2.55 -8.10
C LEU A 45 -5.99 3.97 -7.67
N LEU A 46 -6.01 4.19 -6.36
CA LEU A 46 -6.22 5.51 -5.74
C LEU A 46 -4.92 6.17 -5.27
N SER A 47 -3.83 5.40 -5.26
CA SER A 47 -2.48 5.85 -4.92
C SER A 47 -1.48 5.27 -5.89
N HIS A 48 -0.44 6.03 -6.21
CA HIS A 48 0.65 5.54 -7.03
C HIS A 48 1.42 4.41 -6.28
N PRO A 49 1.73 3.28 -6.94
CA PRO A 49 2.38 2.13 -6.28
C PRO A 49 3.84 2.38 -5.86
N LEU A 50 4.49 3.39 -6.46
CA LEU A 50 5.83 3.83 -6.09
C LEU A 50 5.78 5.09 -5.21
N TYR A 51 6.63 5.14 -4.18
CA TYR A 51 6.82 6.32 -3.35
C TYR A 51 7.93 7.21 -3.90
N GLY A 52 7.61 8.00 -4.93
CA GLY A 52 8.55 8.96 -5.52
C GLY A 52 9.92 8.33 -5.83
N ASN A 53 10.98 8.87 -5.23
CA ASN A 53 12.36 8.40 -5.43
C ASN A 53 12.81 7.27 -4.49
N LEU A 54 11.92 6.69 -3.68
CA LEU A 54 12.27 5.56 -2.81
C LEU A 54 12.50 4.29 -3.63
N ARG A 55 13.68 3.71 -3.45
CA ARG A 55 14.12 2.50 -4.12
C ARG A 55 13.60 1.25 -3.39
N PRO A 56 13.36 0.14 -4.12
CA PRO A 56 12.92 -1.13 -3.56
C PRO A 56 13.67 -1.61 -2.31
N TYR A 57 14.98 -1.39 -2.25
CA TYR A 57 15.83 -1.83 -1.14
C TYR A 57 15.87 -0.89 0.07
N GLN A 58 15.20 0.26 0.02
CA GLN A 58 15.24 1.25 1.10
C GLN A 58 14.13 1.05 2.14
N HIS A 59 13.02 0.39 1.78
CA HIS A 59 11.86 0.25 2.66
C HIS A 59 11.26 -1.17 2.59
N PRO A 60 11.11 -1.86 3.74
CA PRO A 60 10.52 -3.20 3.78
C PRO A 60 8.99 -3.19 3.62
N TYR A 61 8.37 -2.05 3.89
CA TYR A 61 6.92 -1.88 3.82
C TYR A 61 6.47 -1.21 2.53
N ARG A 62 5.27 -1.61 2.09
CA ARG A 62 4.56 -1.04 0.97
C ARG A 62 3.06 -1.08 1.23
N SER A 63 2.43 0.02 0.90
CA SER A 63 0.99 0.21 1.04
C SER A 63 0.41 0.86 -0.22
N VAL A 64 -0.66 0.29 -0.77
CA VAL A 64 -1.35 0.81 -1.96
C VAL A 64 -2.85 0.80 -1.73
N LEU A 65 -3.49 1.94 -1.97
CA LEU A 65 -4.95 2.08 -1.91
C LEU A 65 -5.54 1.86 -3.30
N ALA A 66 -6.60 1.06 -3.36
CA ALA A 66 -7.38 0.82 -4.56
C ALA A 66 -8.88 0.89 -4.27
N GLU A 67 -9.69 1.06 -5.30
CA GLU A 67 -11.14 1.00 -5.23
C GLU A 67 -11.75 0.10 -6.30
N LEU A 68 -12.97 -0.35 -6.02
CA LEU A 68 -13.83 -1.06 -6.95
C LEU A 68 -15.14 -0.29 -7.08
N GLU A 69 -15.43 0.18 -8.30
CA GLU A 69 -16.66 0.89 -8.61
C GLU A 69 -17.82 -0.08 -8.90
N GLY A 70 -18.80 -0.15 -7.99
CA GLY A 70 -19.96 -1.01 -8.14
C GLY A 70 -19.82 -2.39 -7.52
N GLU A 71 -20.84 -3.23 -7.72
CA GLU A 71 -20.92 -4.56 -7.15
C GLU A 71 -20.75 -5.60 -8.28
N GLY A 72 -19.56 -6.16 -8.42
CA GLY A 72 -19.34 -7.28 -9.35
C GLY A 72 -17.89 -7.50 -9.77
N SER A 73 -17.57 -8.76 -10.07
CA SER A 73 -16.39 -9.12 -10.85
C SER A 73 -16.71 -8.96 -12.34
N GLY A 74 -15.83 -8.30 -13.11
CA GLY A 74 -15.99 -8.16 -14.56
C GLY A 74 -16.11 -6.71 -15.07
N LEU A 75 -15.78 -5.73 -14.23
CA LEU A 75 -15.53 -4.37 -14.72
C LEU A 75 -14.33 -4.38 -15.69
N PRO A 76 -14.32 -3.49 -16.69
CA PRO A 76 -13.16 -3.32 -17.55
C PRO A 76 -11.93 -2.98 -16.71
N VAL A 77 -10.78 -3.51 -17.11
CA VAL A 77 -9.50 -3.20 -16.47
C VAL A 77 -9.16 -1.72 -16.74
N ASP A 78 -8.87 -0.97 -15.68
CA ASP A 78 -8.32 0.37 -15.81
C ASP A 78 -6.87 0.29 -16.32
N LEU A 79 -6.67 0.68 -17.58
CA LEU A 79 -5.37 0.53 -18.25
C LEU A 79 -4.28 1.39 -17.63
N GLN A 80 -4.62 2.55 -17.07
CA GLN A 80 -3.66 3.42 -16.39
C GLN A 80 -3.17 2.77 -15.09
N SER A 81 -4.08 2.24 -14.27
CA SER A 81 -3.76 1.44 -13.09
C SER A 81 -2.89 0.24 -13.42
N LEU A 82 -3.19 -0.45 -14.53
CA LEU A 82 -2.40 -1.58 -15.00
C LEU A 82 -0.99 -1.16 -15.40
N GLU A 83 -0.84 -0.07 -16.16
CA GLU A 83 0.47 0.45 -16.54
C GLU A 83 1.31 0.82 -15.31
N TYR A 84 0.72 1.53 -14.34
CA TYR A 84 1.43 1.93 -13.13
C TYR A 84 1.87 0.74 -12.27
N ILE A 85 1.01 -0.26 -12.09
CA ILE A 85 1.37 -1.42 -11.27
C ILE A 85 2.40 -2.32 -11.96
N GLU A 86 2.29 -2.52 -13.28
CA GLU A 86 3.27 -3.32 -14.04
C GLU A 86 4.64 -2.63 -14.07
N SER A 87 4.68 -1.30 -14.25
CA SER A 87 5.92 -0.52 -14.18
C SER A 87 6.57 -0.65 -12.80
N ALA A 88 5.79 -0.54 -11.72
CA ALA A 88 6.27 -0.72 -10.36
C ALA A 88 6.80 -2.14 -10.10
N ILE A 89 6.07 -3.17 -10.54
CA ILE A 89 6.51 -4.56 -10.46
C ILE A 89 7.82 -4.77 -11.22
N GLY A 90 7.98 -4.18 -12.40
CA GLY A 90 9.22 -4.27 -13.18
C GLY A 90 10.43 -3.74 -12.41
N ILE A 91 10.30 -2.57 -11.80
CA ILE A 91 11.34 -1.96 -10.95
C ILE A 91 11.68 -2.87 -9.77
N TYR A 92 10.67 -3.33 -9.02
CA TYR A 92 10.89 -4.16 -7.82
C TYR A 92 11.44 -5.55 -8.16
N SER A 93 10.99 -6.13 -9.27
CA SER A 93 11.47 -7.44 -9.74
C SER A 93 12.95 -7.39 -10.13
N SER A 94 13.41 -6.26 -10.69
CA SER A 94 14.84 -6.07 -11.04
C SER A 94 15.77 -6.04 -9.83
N GLU A 95 15.24 -5.68 -8.65
CA GLU A 95 15.98 -5.55 -7.39
C GLU A 95 15.49 -6.56 -6.33
N LYS A 96 14.80 -7.64 -6.73
CA LYS A 96 14.10 -8.56 -5.81
C LYS A 96 14.96 -9.14 -4.68
N GLU A 97 16.22 -9.44 -4.97
CA GLU A 97 17.20 -10.01 -4.02
C GLU A 97 17.67 -8.99 -2.98
N ARG A 98 17.43 -7.70 -3.24
CA ARG A 98 17.82 -6.58 -2.37
C ARG A 98 16.65 -6.02 -1.58
N ILE A 99 15.43 -6.51 -1.79
CA ILE A 99 14.26 -6.05 -1.05
C ILE A 99 14.43 -6.51 0.40
N PRO A 100 14.47 -5.59 1.39
CA PRO A 100 14.64 -5.96 2.78
C PRO A 100 13.44 -6.78 3.26
N SER A 101 13.73 -7.81 4.04
CA SER A 101 12.72 -8.48 4.86
C SER A 101 12.65 -7.77 6.22
N ASP A 102 11.45 -7.59 6.74
CA ASP A 102 11.26 -7.12 8.10
C ASP A 102 11.53 -8.22 9.14
N ARG A 103 11.61 -9.51 8.75
CA ARG A 103 11.76 -10.64 9.69
C ARG A 103 13.03 -10.55 10.53
N ASP A 104 14.16 -10.18 9.92
CA ASP A 104 15.47 -10.12 10.57
C ASP A 104 15.81 -8.73 11.15
N MET A 105 14.85 -7.80 11.10
CA MET A 105 15.06 -6.42 11.52
C MET A 105 14.79 -6.25 13.04
N PRO A 106 15.52 -5.38 13.76
CA PRO A 106 15.17 -5.01 15.13
C PRO A 106 13.77 -4.38 15.22
N GLU A 107 13.06 -4.62 16.31
CA GLU A 107 11.64 -4.24 16.45
C GLU A 107 11.41 -2.72 16.45
N ASP A 108 12.33 -1.95 17.02
CA ASP A 108 12.38 -0.49 16.96
C ASP A 108 12.53 0.01 15.52
N VAL A 109 13.44 -0.60 14.76
CA VAL A 109 13.66 -0.26 13.35
C VAL A 109 12.45 -0.61 12.49
N LYS A 110 11.78 -1.76 12.75
CA LYS A 110 10.51 -2.10 12.08
C LYS A 110 9.45 -1.02 12.32
N LYS A 111 9.31 -0.57 13.57
CA LYS A 111 8.34 0.47 13.93
C LYS A 111 8.62 1.80 13.23
N ASP A 112 9.88 2.19 13.10
CA ASP A 112 10.26 3.41 12.38
C ASP A 112 9.90 3.32 10.89
N PHE A 113 10.20 2.20 10.23
CA PHE A 113 9.80 1.99 8.84
C PHE A 113 8.29 1.93 8.66
N ALA A 114 7.58 1.29 9.59
CA ALA A 114 6.12 1.23 9.58
C ALA A 114 5.49 2.62 9.76
N TYR A 115 6.09 3.47 10.59
CA TYR A 115 5.69 4.87 10.76
C TYR A 115 5.92 5.67 9.48
N ILE A 116 7.09 5.55 8.85
CA ILE A 116 7.40 6.26 7.61
C ILE A 116 6.43 5.87 6.49
N ASP A 117 6.15 4.57 6.32
CA ASP A 117 5.16 4.07 5.36
C ASP A 117 3.75 4.64 5.65
N GLY A 118 3.38 4.73 6.93
CA GLY A 118 2.15 5.39 7.38
C GLY A 118 2.08 6.87 7.02
N GLU A 119 3.14 7.63 7.27
CA GLU A 119 3.20 9.05 6.93
C GLU A 119 3.14 9.29 5.41
N LEU A 120 3.77 8.42 4.60
CA LEU A 120 3.68 8.48 3.13
C LEU A 120 2.24 8.23 2.64
N MET A 121 1.47 7.40 3.34
CA MET A 121 0.07 7.10 3.01
C MET A 121 -0.93 8.07 3.63
N LYS A 122 -0.52 8.88 4.60
CA LYS A 122 -1.41 9.69 5.44
C LYS A 122 -2.33 10.61 4.64
N GLU A 123 -1.77 11.37 3.71
CA GLU A 123 -2.55 12.31 2.90
C GLU A 123 -3.58 11.57 2.04
N THR A 124 -3.15 10.50 1.37
CA THR A 124 -4.01 9.64 0.55
C THR A 124 -5.15 9.06 1.37
N LEU A 125 -4.85 8.41 2.50
CA LEU A 125 -5.87 7.78 3.33
C LEU A 125 -6.82 8.82 3.93
N SER A 126 -6.32 10.01 4.30
CA SER A 126 -7.17 11.11 4.77
C SER A 126 -8.10 11.60 3.65
N ARG A 127 -7.57 11.81 2.45
CA ARG A 127 -8.34 12.27 1.27
C ARG A 127 -9.52 11.35 0.96
N TYR A 128 -9.33 10.05 1.12
CA TYR A 128 -10.35 9.04 0.85
C TYR A 128 -11.15 8.60 2.08
N GLY A 129 -10.95 9.24 3.24
CA GLY A 129 -11.70 8.94 4.47
C GLY A 129 -11.40 7.56 5.07
N MET A 130 -10.19 7.06 4.88
CA MET A 130 -9.74 5.72 5.30
C MET A 130 -8.99 5.69 6.63
N LEU A 131 -8.58 6.85 7.17
CA LEU A 131 -7.96 6.95 8.48
C LEU A 131 -9.01 7.13 9.60
N PRO A 132 -8.83 6.46 10.76
CA PRO A 132 -9.50 6.84 12.00
C PRO A 132 -9.14 8.28 12.39
N ARG A 133 -10.07 9.01 13.01
CA ARG A 133 -9.83 10.39 13.48
C ARG A 133 -8.63 10.49 14.45
N ASP A 134 -8.33 9.41 15.15
CA ASP A 134 -7.38 9.40 16.27
C ASP A 134 -5.89 9.37 15.80
N TRP A 135 -5.59 8.84 14.61
CA TRP A 135 -4.22 8.84 14.06
C TRP A 135 -3.69 10.26 13.76
N MET A 136 -4.59 11.23 13.54
CA MET A 136 -4.21 12.63 13.32
C MET A 136 -3.69 13.33 14.57
N MET A 137 -4.08 12.87 15.76
CA MET A 137 -3.71 13.50 17.03
C MET A 137 -2.35 13.01 17.55
N GLU A 138 -2.04 11.72 17.39
CA GLU A 138 -0.79 11.16 17.91
C GLU A 138 0.46 11.67 17.17
N SER A 139 0.34 12.06 15.89
CA SER A 139 1.42 12.73 15.16
C SER A 139 1.69 14.17 15.62
N ALA A 140 0.73 14.82 16.30
CA ALA A 140 0.88 16.19 16.78
C ALA A 140 1.57 16.27 18.15
N GLU A 141 1.46 15.21 18.95
CA GLU A 141 2.06 15.13 20.30
C GLU A 141 3.53 14.65 20.32
N ARG A 142 4.06 14.15 19.20
CA ARG A 142 5.47 13.72 19.07
C ARG A 142 6.38 14.75 18.39
N ARG A 143 5.98 16.03 18.32
CA ARG A 143 6.80 17.15 17.80
C ARG A 143 7.36 18.01 18.91
#